data_AF-A0AAP2RJU8-F1
#
_entry.id   AF-A0AAP2RJU8-F1
#
_cell.length_a   1.000
_cell.length_b   1.000
_cell.length_c   1.000
_cell.angle_alpha   90.00
_cell.angle_beta   90.00
_cell.angle_gamma   90.00
#
_symmetry.space_group_name_H-M   'P 1'
#
loop_
_entity.id
_entity.type
_entity.pdbx_description
1 polymer ?
#
loop_
_entity_poly.entity_id
_entity_poly.type
_entity_poly.pdbx_seq_one_letter_code
_entity_poly.pdbx_strand_id
1 'polypeptide(L)'
;MSINSSFSFIIAVVFLFMGVQVRGGKMDFLGKNAQEQIKPEDKAAYCKEMSVPIFVLAVVEAIDGVLQTMVDFSGWSMLMLGAGLVVCFLWIYLIQRKYSR
;
A
#
# COMPACT_ATOMS: atom_id res chain seq x y z
N MET A 1 11.97 -21.14 -6.67
CA MET A 1 11.23 -20.03 -6.03
C MET A 1 10.31 -20.65 -5.01
N SER A 2 10.43 -20.30 -3.73
CA SER A 2 9.52 -20.82 -2.70
C SER A 2 8.10 -20.27 -2.94
N ILE A 3 7.07 -21.01 -2.53
CA ILE A 3 5.66 -20.58 -2.65
C ILE A 3 5.44 -19.21 -1.99
N ASN A 4 6.15 -18.96 -0.87
CA ASN A 4 6.08 -17.70 -0.13
C ASN A 4 6.63 -16.51 -0.92
N SER A 5 7.74 -16.70 -1.65
CA SER A 5 8.31 -15.64 -2.48
C SER A 5 7.37 -15.26 -3.64
N SER A 6 6.78 -16.25 -4.31
CA SER A 6 5.80 -16.01 -5.38
C SER A 6 4.57 -15.24 -4.87
N PHE A 7 4.16 -15.47 -3.62
CA PHE A 7 3.03 -14.78 -3.01
C PHE A 7 3.31 -13.29 -2.75
N SER A 8 4.49 -12.94 -2.20
CA SER A 8 4.87 -11.53 -1.99
C SER A 8 4.91 -10.75 -3.31
N PHE A 9 5.43 -11.35 -4.39
CA PHE A 9 5.40 -10.70 -5.71
C PHE A 9 3.99 -10.48 -6.26
N ILE A 10 3.08 -11.44 -6.06
CA ILE A 10 1.68 -11.28 -6.47
C ILE A 10 1.03 -10.12 -5.69
N ILE A 11 1.24 -10.05 -4.38
CA ILE A 11 0.74 -8.95 -3.54
C ILE A 11 1.32 -7.61 -4.01
N ALA A 12 2.62 -7.56 -4.32
CA ALA A 12 3.27 -6.36 -4.83
C ALA A 12 2.59 -5.84 -6.11
N VAL A 13 2.29 -6.74 -7.05
CA VAL A 13 1.58 -6.39 -8.30
C VAL A 13 0.16 -5.91 -8.03
N VAL A 14 -0.55 -6.52 -7.08
CA VAL A 14 -1.90 -6.08 -6.66
C VAL A 14 -1.85 -4.66 -6.09
N PHE A 15 -0.92 -4.37 -5.18
CA PHE A 15 -0.77 -3.03 -4.63
C PHE A 15 -0.33 -2.02 -5.68
N LEU A 16 0.57 -2.39 -6.59
CA LEU A 16 0.96 -1.53 -7.70
C LEU A 16 -0.25 -1.16 -8.57
N PHE A 17 -1.07 -2.15 -8.94
CA PHE A 17 -2.29 -1.94 -9.69
C PHE A 17 -3.27 -1.02 -8.93
N MET A 18 -3.55 -1.31 -7.65
CA MET A 18 -4.40 -0.48 -6.81
C MET A 18 -3.88 0.95 -6.72
N GLY A 19 -2.57 1.15 -6.52
CA GLY A 19 -1.94 2.46 -6.43
C GLY A 19 -2.12 3.27 -7.71
N VAL A 20 -2.00 2.64 -8.89
CA VAL A 20 -2.26 3.29 -10.19
C VAL A 20 -3.73 3.71 -10.31
N GLN A 21 -4.66 2.82 -9.97
CA GLN A 21 -6.10 3.14 -10.05
C GLN A 21 -6.49 4.27 -9.09
N VAL A 22 -5.99 4.21 -7.85
CA VAL A 22 -6.20 5.24 -6.83
C VAL A 22 -5.61 6.55 -7.29
N ARG A 23 -4.38 6.57 -7.83
CA ARG A 23 -3.77 7.79 -8.37
C ARG A 23 -4.55 8.39 -9.55
N GLY A 24 -5.22 7.54 -10.34
CA GLY A 24 -6.15 7.94 -11.39
C GLY A 24 -7.50 8.47 -10.88
N GLY A 25 -7.70 8.58 -9.57
CA GLY A 25 -8.91 9.12 -8.95
C GLY A 25 -9.99 8.10 -8.63
N LYS A 26 -9.71 6.78 -8.75
CA LYS A 26 -10.67 5.74 -8.38
C LYS A 26 -10.65 5.48 -6.88
N MET A 27 -11.70 5.91 -6.20
CA MET A 27 -11.86 5.72 -4.75
C MET A 27 -12.47 4.36 -4.38
N ASP A 28 -12.90 3.54 -5.35
CA ASP A 28 -13.50 2.22 -5.10
C ASP A 28 -12.59 1.29 -4.29
N PHE A 29 -11.27 1.48 -4.43
CA PHE A 29 -10.24 0.73 -3.72
C PHE A 29 -9.95 1.24 -2.31
N LEU A 30 -10.47 2.41 -1.93
CA LEU A 30 -10.22 3.07 -0.65
C LEU A 30 -11.35 2.86 0.38
N GLY A 31 -12.38 2.11 0.00
CA GLY A 31 -13.55 1.81 0.83
C GLY A 31 -14.62 2.90 0.79
N LYS A 32 -15.84 2.53 1.21
CA LYS A 32 -17.02 3.41 1.15
C LYS A 32 -16.87 4.68 1.97
N ASN A 33 -16.24 4.61 3.13
CA ASN A 33 -16.01 5.77 4.00
C ASN A 33 -15.22 6.88 3.28
N ALA A 34 -14.22 6.51 2.47
CA ALA A 34 -13.45 7.48 1.69
C ALA A 34 -14.27 8.12 0.56
N GLN A 35 -15.31 7.44 0.06
CA GLN A 35 -16.20 8.00 -0.96
C GLN A 35 -17.20 9.00 -0.37
N GLU A 36 -17.66 8.76 0.85
CA GLU A 36 -18.70 9.56 1.51
C GLU A 36 -18.13 10.77 2.25
N GLN A 37 -16.94 10.64 2.86
CA GLN A 37 -16.37 11.67 3.74
C GLN A 37 -15.44 12.67 3.03
N ILE A 38 -15.01 12.35 1.81
CA ILE A 38 -14.06 13.18 1.06
C ILE A 38 -14.84 14.05 0.08
N LYS A 39 -14.66 15.36 0.21
CA LYS A 39 -15.31 16.32 -0.68
C LYS A 39 -14.90 16.10 -2.14
N PRO A 40 -15.80 16.33 -3.12
CA PRO A 40 -15.47 16.17 -4.54
C PRO A 40 -14.29 17.04 -5.00
N GLU A 41 -14.15 18.24 -4.43
CA GLU A 41 -13.06 19.19 -4.70
C GLU A 41 -11.67 18.67 -4.28
N ASP A 42 -11.61 17.91 -3.18
CA ASP A 42 -10.37 17.38 -2.62
C ASP A 42 -10.02 15.98 -3.15
N LYS A 43 -10.96 15.33 -3.86
CA LYS A 43 -10.83 13.94 -4.33
C LYS A 43 -9.51 13.67 -5.06
N ALA A 44 -9.12 14.53 -5.99
CA ALA A 44 -7.92 14.33 -6.79
C ALA A 44 -6.63 14.41 -5.94
N ALA A 45 -6.57 15.37 -5.01
CA ALA A 45 -5.45 15.55 -4.10
C ALA A 45 -5.36 14.39 -3.09
N TYR A 46 -6.49 14.01 -2.51
CA TYR A 46 -6.62 12.86 -1.61
C TYR A 46 -6.15 11.57 -2.28
N CYS A 47 -6.67 11.28 -3.48
CA CYS A 47 -6.29 10.10 -4.26
C CYS A 47 -4.78 10.08 -4.59
N LYS A 48 -4.22 11.22 -4.97
CA LYS A 48 -2.79 11.35 -5.25
C LYS A 48 -1.94 11.07 -4.01
N GLU A 49 -2.30 11.65 -2.86
CA GLU A 49 -1.58 11.41 -1.59
C GLU A 49 -1.76 9.97 -1.12
N MET A 50 -2.98 9.41 -1.19
CA MET A 50 -3.29 8.04 -0.78
C MET A 50 -2.60 6.98 -1.65
N SER A 51 -2.31 7.29 -2.92
CA SER A 51 -1.56 6.37 -3.78
C SER A 51 -0.12 6.12 -3.30
N VAL A 52 0.47 7.07 -2.56
CA VAL A 52 1.88 6.98 -2.10
C VAL A 52 2.10 5.81 -1.14
N PRO A 53 1.39 5.69 0.00
CA PRO A 53 1.57 4.54 0.90
C PRO A 53 1.25 3.21 0.21
N ILE A 54 0.30 3.18 -0.74
CA ILE A 54 -0.01 1.96 -1.52
C ILE A 54 1.19 1.55 -2.39
N PHE A 55 1.87 2.49 -3.05
CA PHE A 55 3.09 2.17 -3.80
C PHE A 55 4.25 1.76 -2.89
N VAL A 56 4.36 2.36 -1.70
CA VAL A 56 5.37 1.94 -0.71
C VAL A 56 5.14 0.49 -0.30
N LEU A 57 3.88 0.07 -0.04
CA LEU A 57 3.56 -1.34 0.22
C LEU A 57 3.95 -2.25 -0.93
N ALA A 58 3.69 -1.85 -2.19
CA ALA A 58 4.11 -2.62 -3.36
C ALA A 58 5.64 -2.83 -3.41
N VAL A 59 6.41 -1.79 -3.09
CA VAL A 59 7.88 -1.86 -3.06
C VAL A 59 8.37 -2.73 -1.91
N VAL A 60 7.78 -2.60 -0.71
CA VAL A 60 8.13 -3.43 0.45
C VAL A 60 7.91 -4.91 0.15
N GLU A 61 6.78 -5.27 -0.44
CA GLU A 61 6.46 -6.65 -0.83
C GLU A 61 7.37 -7.19 -1.94
N ALA A 62 7.77 -6.34 -2.90
CA ALA A 62 8.73 -6.74 -3.93
C ALA A 62 10.12 -7.00 -3.33
N ILE A 63 10.58 -6.14 -2.41
CA ILE A 63 11.86 -6.34 -1.70
C ILE A 63 11.79 -7.59 -0.83
N ASP A 64 10.69 -7.80 -0.10
CA ASP A 64 10.47 -8.99 0.70
C ASP A 64 10.51 -10.27 -0.16
N GLY A 65 9.83 -10.26 -1.31
CA GLY A 65 9.88 -11.35 -2.28
C GLY A 65 11.28 -11.68 -2.76
N VAL A 66 12.12 -10.67 -3.01
CA VAL A 66 13.55 -10.83 -3.37
C VAL A 66 14.34 -11.39 -2.20
N LEU A 67 14.19 -10.83 -0.99
CA LEU A 67 14.93 -11.27 0.20
C LEU A 67 14.65 -12.74 0.51
N GLN A 68 13.39 -13.17 0.40
CA GLN A 68 13.01 -14.58 0.55
C GLN A 68 13.64 -15.51 -0.50
N THR A 69 14.08 -15.01 -1.66
CA THR A 69 14.83 -15.83 -2.64
C THR A 69 16.33 -15.86 -2.43
N MET A 70 16.88 -14.81 -1.79
CA MET A 70 18.33 -14.61 -1.69
C MET A 70 18.89 -14.98 -0.31
N VAL A 71 18.06 -14.98 0.74
CA VAL A 71 18.49 -15.14 2.12
C VAL A 71 17.58 -16.13 2.84
N ASP A 72 18.14 -17.21 3.36
CA ASP A 72 17.47 -18.22 4.20
C ASP A 72 17.17 -17.72 5.65
N PHE A 73 16.97 -16.41 5.84
CA PHE A 73 16.70 -15.81 7.15
C PHE A 73 15.23 -15.38 7.28
N SER A 74 14.39 -16.31 7.72
CA SER A 74 12.93 -16.11 7.89
C SER A 74 12.51 -15.04 8.90
N GLY A 75 13.40 -14.58 9.78
CA GLY A 75 13.06 -13.58 10.82
C GLY A 75 13.06 -12.13 10.34
N TRP A 76 13.87 -11.78 9.34
CA TRP A 76 14.00 -10.40 8.87
C TRP A 76 12.87 -9.96 7.94
N SER A 77 12.33 -10.87 7.14
CA SER A 77 11.15 -10.62 6.30
C SER A 77 9.96 -10.16 7.14
N MET A 78 9.66 -10.89 8.22
CA MET A 78 8.54 -10.57 9.10
C MET A 78 8.70 -9.21 9.81
N LEU A 79 9.92 -8.85 10.21
CA LEU A 79 10.22 -7.54 10.80
C LEU A 79 10.09 -6.41 9.77
N MET A 80 10.61 -6.58 8.55
CA MET A 80 10.49 -5.61 7.46
C MET A 80 9.03 -5.37 7.08
N LEU A 81 8.26 -6.45 6.94
CA LEU A 81 6.85 -6.40 6.59
C LEU A 81 6.05 -5.70 7.70
N GLY A 82 6.30 -6.05 8.97
CA GLY A 82 5.68 -5.40 10.12
C GLY A 82 5.98 -3.90 10.21
N ALA A 83 7.24 -3.50 10.08
CA ALA A 83 7.64 -2.09 10.10
C ALA A 83 7.05 -1.31 8.91
N GLY A 84 7.08 -1.87 7.71
CA GLY A 84 6.50 -1.27 6.51
C GLY A 84 5.00 -1.03 6.63
N LEU A 85 4.26 -2.01 7.18
CA LEU A 85 2.83 -1.88 7.45
C LEU A 85 2.53 -0.77 8.45
N VAL A 86 3.27 -0.68 9.55
CA VAL A 86 3.07 0.37 10.57
C VAL A 86 3.26 1.75 9.97
N VAL A 87 4.32 1.97 9.18
CA VAL A 87 4.58 3.26 8.52
C VAL A 87 3.46 3.59 7.54
N CYS A 88 3.03 2.62 6.73
CA CYS A 88 1.97 2.85 5.75
C CYS A 88 0.62 3.14 6.43
N PHE A 89 0.27 2.43 7.50
CA PHE A 89 -0.97 2.70 8.25
C PHE A 89 -0.97 4.07 8.91
N LEU A 90 0.15 4.48 9.52
CA LEU A 90 0.28 5.83 10.07
C LEU A 90 0.11 6.89 8.98
N TRP A 91 0.69 6.68 7.80
CA TRP A 91 0.58 7.61 6.69
C TRP A 91 -0.87 7.69 6.16
N ILE A 92 -1.52 6.54 5.96
CA ILE A 92 -2.93 6.46 5.57
C ILE A 92 -3.80 7.20 6.58
N TYR A 93 -3.59 6.97 7.87
CA TYR A 93 -4.31 7.65 8.95
C TYR A 93 -4.14 9.17 8.90
N LEU A 94 -2.90 9.67 8.69
CA LEU A 94 -2.65 11.11 8.58
C LEU A 94 -3.33 11.73 7.36
N ILE A 95 -3.33 11.04 6.21
CA ILE A 95 -4.04 11.48 5.00
C ILE A 95 -5.55 11.48 5.26
N GLN A 96 -6.10 10.41 5.83
CA GLN A 96 -7.52 10.36 6.19
C GLN A 96 -7.91 11.50 7.13
N ARG A 97 -7.13 11.76 8.18
CA ARG A 97 -7.40 12.86 9.12
C ARG A 97 -7.31 14.25 8.48
N LYS A 98 -6.45 14.43 7.47
CA LYS A 98 -6.30 15.69 6.75
C LYS A 98 -7.50 16.02 5.86
N TYR A 99 -8.12 15.00 5.26
CA TYR A 99 -9.14 15.18 4.23
C TYR A 99 -10.56 14.75 4.66
N SER A 100 -10.70 13.85 5.64
CA SER A 100 -11.98 13.48 6.23
C SER A 100 -12.49 14.63 7.10
N ARG A 101 -13.72 15.06 6.84
CA ARG A 101 -14.45 16.07 7.61
C ARG A 101 -15.83 15.55 7.94
#